data_AF-E1ZN76-F1
#
_entry.id   AF-E1ZN76-F1
#
_cell.length_a   1.000
_cell.length_b   1.000
_cell.length_c   1.000
_cell.angle_alpha   90.00
_cell.angle_beta   90.00
_cell.angle_gamma   90.00
#
_symmetry.space_group_name_H-M   'P 1'
#
loop_
_entity.id
_entity.type
_entity.pdbx_description
1 polymer ?
#
loop_
_entity_poly.entity_id
_entity_poly.type
_entity_poly.pdbx_seq_one_letter_code
_entity_poly.pdbx_strand_id
1 'polypeptide(L)' 'YDIKAPSMFNTRNVGKTLVTRTQGTKIASDGLNGRVVEVSLADLQNNEADAYRNIKLRVEDVQGRNCLTQFH' A
#
# COMPACT_ATOMS: atom_id res chain seq x y z
N TYR A 1 5.76 7.44 -3.11
CA TYR A 1 5.93 6.54 -1.96
C TYR A 1 5.64 5.13 -2.43
N ASP A 2 6.51 4.19 -2.09
CA ASP A 2 6.39 2.78 -2.47
C ASP A 2 5.47 2.07 -1.50
N ILE A 3 4.35 1.53 -2.00
CA ILE A 3 3.40 0.77 -1.20
C ILE A 3 3.97 -0.63 -1.00
N LYS A 4 4.16 -1.00 0.27
CA LYS A 4 4.70 -2.29 0.67
C LYS A 4 3.62 -3.13 1.35
N ALA A 5 3.32 -4.27 0.75
CA ALA A 5 2.42 -5.25 1.33
C ALA A 5 3.05 -5.96 2.56
N PRO A 6 2.21 -6.49 3.47
CA PRO A 6 2.64 -7.31 4.59
C PRO A 6 3.51 -8.50 4.16
N SER A 7 4.36 -8.98 5.08
CA SER A 7 5.24 -10.15 4.84
C SER A 7 4.51 -11.48 4.60
N MET A 8 3.16 -11.50 4.68
CA MET A 8 2.35 -12.67 4.33
C MET A 8 2.28 -12.92 2.83
N PHE A 9 2.55 -11.91 2.00
CA PHE A 9 2.51 -12.02 0.54
C PHE A 9 3.89 -12.23 -0.05
N ASN A 10 3.95 -12.95 -1.16
CA ASN A 10 5.20 -13.26 -1.86
C ASN A 10 5.77 -12.01 -2.56
N THR A 11 4.91 -11.25 -3.24
CA THR A 11 5.22 -9.94 -3.80
C THR A 11 4.88 -8.84 -2.80
N ARG A 12 5.91 -8.16 -2.30
CA ARG A 12 5.74 -7.05 -1.35
C ARG A 12 5.61 -5.69 -2.02
N ASN A 13 5.95 -5.57 -3.30
CA ASN A 13 5.92 -4.31 -4.02
C ASN A 13 4.61 -4.21 -4.79
N VAL A 14 3.62 -3.52 -4.21
CA VAL A 14 2.28 -3.41 -4.80
C VAL A 14 2.23 -2.29 -5.85
N GLY A 15 2.97 -1.22 -5.62
CA GLY A 15 2.98 -0.08 -6.53
C GLY A 15 3.48 1.20 -5.87
N LYS A 16 3.23 2.33 -6.52
CA LYS A 16 3.63 3.66 -6.06
C LYS A 16 2.42 4.56 -5.88
N THR A 17 2.44 5.36 -4.84
CA THR A 17 1.43 6.39 -4.58
C THR A 17 2.04 7.79 -4.54
N LEU A 18 1.24 8.75 -5.01
CA LEU A 18 1.55 10.17 -5.06
C LEU A 18 0.80 10.88 -3.92
N VAL A 19 1.48 11.86 -3.30
CA VAL A 19 0.89 12.79 -2.33
C VAL A 19 1.57 14.14 -2.50
N THR A 20 0.88 15.20 -2.06
CA THR A 20 1.45 16.55 -2.01
C THR A 20 2.60 16.61 -1.01
N ARG A 21 3.60 17.47 -1.29
CA ARG A 21 4.71 17.70 -0.37
C ARG A 21 4.19 18.43 0.88
N THR A 22 4.78 18.13 2.04
CA THR A 22 4.52 18.82 3.31
C THR A 22 4.62 20.34 3.13
N GLN A 23 3.59 21.06 3.54
CA GLN A 23 3.55 22.53 3.50
C GLN A 23 2.97 23.06 4.82
N GLY A 24 3.74 23.92 5.50
CA GLY A 24 3.36 24.46 6.81
C GLY A 24 3.14 23.35 7.83
N THR A 25 1.95 23.33 8.44
CA THR A 25 1.52 22.34 9.44
C THR A 25 0.94 21.06 8.83
N LYS A 26 0.73 20.99 7.51
CA LYS A 26 0.18 19.80 6.83
C LYS A 26 1.30 18.87 6.41
N ILE A 27 1.42 17.73 7.09
CA ILE A 27 2.45 16.72 6.86
C ILE A 27 1.98 15.76 5.75
N ALA A 28 2.84 15.48 4.77
CA ALA A 28 2.53 14.55 3.68
C ALA A 28 2.15 13.13 4.15
N SER A 29 2.73 12.70 5.28
CA SER A 29 2.45 11.40 5.91
C SER A 29 1.00 11.24 6.35
N ASP A 30 0.37 12.33 6.80
CA ASP A 30 -1.03 12.33 7.23
C ASP A 30 -1.97 12.05 6.06
N GLY A 31 -1.68 12.61 4.87
CA GLY A 31 -2.42 12.32 3.65
C GLY A 31 -2.18 10.93 3.04
N LEU A 32 -1.18 10.20 3.53
CA LEU A 32 -0.88 8.83 3.13
C LEU A 32 -1.47 7.80 4.10
N ASN A 33 -1.48 8.11 5.39
CA ASN A 33 -2.04 7.25 6.40
C ASN A 33 -3.56 7.10 6.19
N GLY A 34 -4.09 5.89 6.35
CA GLY A 34 -5.51 5.60 6.14
C GLY A 34 -5.91 5.40 4.69
N ARG A 35 -4.99 5.54 3.71
CA ARG A 35 -5.31 5.26 2.30
C ARG A 35 -5.54 3.76 2.11
N VAL A 36 -6.71 3.41 1.58
CA VAL A 36 -7.05 2.04 1.21
C VAL A 36 -6.71 1.83 -0.27
N VAL A 37 -5.97 0.77 -0.56
CA VAL A 37 -5.58 0.35 -1.89
C VAL A 37 -6.19 -1.02 -2.14
N GLU A 38 -6.93 -1.15 -3.23
CA GLU A 38 -7.44 -2.43 -3.70
C GLU A 38 -6.45 -3.02 -4.70
N VAL A 39 -6.03 -4.27 -4.47
CA VAL A 39 -5.13 -4.98 -5.39
C VAL A 39 -5.58 -6.43 -5.53
N SER A 40 -5.30 -7.04 -6.68
CA SER A 40 -5.61 -8.45 -6.91
C SER A 40 -4.65 -9.37 -6.15
N LEU A 41 -5.17 -10.48 -5.63
CA LEU A 41 -4.36 -11.50 -4.96
C LEU A 41 -3.39 -12.18 -5.94
N ALA A 42 -3.74 -12.25 -7.22
CA ALA A 42 -2.84 -12.74 -8.26
C ALA A 42 -1.51 -11.96 -8.34
N ASP A 43 -1.56 -10.63 -8.21
CA ASP A 43 -0.36 -9.78 -8.24
C ASP A 43 0.51 -9.97 -6.97
N LEU A 44 -0.16 -10.15 -5.83
CA LEU A 44 0.51 -10.35 -4.54
C LEU A 44 1.16 -11.74 -4.40
N GLN A 45 0.59 -12.78 -5.03
CA GLN A 45 1.04 -14.16 -4.88
C GLN A 45 1.67 -14.75 -6.16
N ASN A 46 1.66 -14.02 -7.28
CA ASN A 46 1.99 -14.53 -8.63
C ASN A 46 1.19 -15.78 -9.02
N ASN A 47 -0.07 -15.86 -8.60
CA ASN A 47 -0.95 -16.97 -8.93
C ASN A 47 -2.18 -16.48 -9.69
N GLU A 48 -2.23 -16.74 -11.00
CA GLU A 48 -3.35 -16.32 -11.86
C GLU A 48 -4.69 -16.95 -11.46
N ALA A 49 -4.67 -18.11 -10.79
CA ALA A 49 -5.89 -18.75 -10.30
C ALA A 49 -6.62 -17.90 -9.25
N ASP A 50 -5.90 -17.03 -8.53
CA ASP A 50 -6.44 -16.14 -7.50
C ASP A 50 -6.78 -14.73 -8.03
N ALA A 51 -6.78 -14.53 -9.36
CA ALA A 51 -7.04 -13.22 -9.97
C ALA A 51 -8.45 -12.66 -9.70
N TYR A 52 -9.41 -13.52 -9.35
CA TYR A 52 -10.77 -13.11 -9.01
C TYR A 52 -10.91 -12.52 -7.60
N ARG A 53 -9.87 -12.62 -6.77
CA ARG A 53 -9.89 -12.13 -5.37
C ARG A 53 -9.17 -10.79 -5.28
N ASN A 54 -9.92 -9.76 -4.90
CA ASN A 54 -9.36 -8.46 -4.59
C ASN A 54 -9.15 -8.33 -3.08
N ILE A 55 -8.00 -7.81 -2.67
CA ILE A 55 -7.64 -7.54 -1.29
C ILE A 55 -7.56 -6.04 -1.09
N LYS A 56 -8.12 -5.58 0.03
CA LYS A 56 -8.02 -4.19 0.47
C LYS A 56 -6.90 -4.08 1.50
N LEU A 57 -5.91 -3.26 1.17
CA LEU A 57 -4.77 -2.97 2.04
C LEU A 57 -4.85 -1.51 2.46
N ARG A 58 -4.84 -1.24 3.76
CA ARG A 58 -4.82 0.12 4.31
C ARG A 58 -3.39 0.49 4.68
N VAL A 59 -2.94 1.68 4.29
CA VAL A 59 -1.68 2.24 4.78
C VAL A 59 -1.83 2.59 6.26
N GLU A 60 -1.00 2.01 7.11
CA GLU A 60 -0.99 2.26 8.56
C GLU A 60 0.16 3.17 8.98
N ASP A 61 1.32 3.02 8.33
CA ASP A 61 2.52 3.77 8.65
C ASP A 61 3.33 4.13 7.41
N VAL A 62 4.13 5.21 7.50
CA VAL A 62 5.02 5.66 6.43
C VAL A 62 6.44 5.80 6.96
N GLN A 63 7.30 4.87 6.54
CA GLN A 63 8.72 4.85 6.90
C GLN A 63 9.56 5.40 5.75
N GLY A 64 10.00 6.65 5.88
CA GLY A 64 10.76 7.34 4.85
C GLY A 64 9.95 7.47 3.56
N ARG A 65 10.26 6.65 2.54
CA ARG A 65 9.55 6.62 1.25
C ARG A 65 8.61 5.41 1.11
N ASN A 66 8.57 4.52 2.09
CA ASN A 66 7.82 3.28 2.04
C ASN A 66 6.54 3.42 2.87
N CYS A 67 5.39 3.14 2.27
CA CYS A 67 4.11 3.03 2.95
C CYS A 67 3.90 1.57 3.36
N LEU A 68 3.85 1.31 4.66
CA LEU A 68 3.52 0.00 5.20
C LEU A 68 2.01 -0.16 5.25
N THR A 69 1.52 -1.24 4.63
CA THR A 69 0.10 -1.55 4.62
C THR A 69 -0.23 -2.72 5.52
N GLN A 70 -1.46 -2.70 6.04
CA GLN A 70 -2.08 -3.76 6.83
C GLN A 70 -3.40 -4.19 6.15
N PHE A 71 -3.91 -5.37 6.49
CA PHE A 71 -5.23 -5.81 6.04
C PHE A 71 -6.32 -4.84 6.54
N HIS A 72 -7.16 -4.37 5.62
CA HIS A 72 -8.31 -3.52 5.95
C HIS A 72 -9.53 -4.37 6.31
#